data_AF-A0A4U1F5Q1-F1
#
_entry.id   AF-A0A4U1F5Q1-F1
#
_cell.length_a   1.000
_cell.length_b   1.000
_cell.length_c   1.000
_cell.angle_alpha   90.00
_cell.angle_beta   90.00
_cell.angle_gamma   90.00
#
_symmetry.space_group_name_H-M   'P 1'
#
loop_
_entity.id
_entity.type
_entity.pdbx_description
1 polymer ?
#
loop_
_entity_poly.entity_id
_entity_poly.type
_entity_poly.pdbx_seq_one_letter_code
_entity_poly.pdbx_strand_id
1 'polypeptide(L)'
;DRILKFYAQTFTLSPLHMTKEIYKSLAKYLELYFLSRENHIPTLTTGIDITNPNVIHLLKKVRLLNQYQKEAPSFWIRHPEKYMEEIVESTLSLLSVKHDQSHLVSQKILDPIYFLALVDTKAVWFKKWMHAYYSRTAVLRLIEKKYKSLITTAVQQCVQYFELCKTTKADEVLGHSKPCGNKQKTFYYSGQELQYIYFIHSLCLLGRLLIYTQGRKLFPIKLKNRKDSVSLADLLVLFTQLIYYSPSCPKMTSPGHLENYSPASMVTEILCILCDQKECAIECLYNSTVIEALLQPIHNLMKGTKAAPNCSETALIHVADILARIASVEEGLILLLYGENVSSSEEKSHT
;
A
#
# COMPACT_ATOMS: atom_id res chain seq x y z
N ASP A 1 14.29 8.98 -26.37
CA ASP A 1 15.50 8.69 -25.57
C ASP A 1 16.42 9.87 -25.26
N ARG A 2 16.75 10.77 -26.21
CA ARG A 2 17.62 11.94 -25.92
C ARG A 2 17.08 12.87 -24.82
N ILE A 3 15.78 13.15 -24.81
CA ILE A 3 15.11 13.99 -23.78
C ILE A 3 15.18 13.33 -22.39
N LEU A 4 15.00 12.01 -22.31
CA LEU A 4 15.09 11.28 -21.03
C LEU A 4 16.52 11.29 -20.48
N LYS A 5 17.53 11.17 -21.36
CA LYS A 5 18.94 11.32 -20.96
C LYS A 5 19.23 12.73 -20.45
N PHE A 6 18.69 13.76 -21.10
CA PHE A 6 18.79 15.14 -20.63
C PHE A 6 18.16 15.32 -19.24
N TYR A 7 16.96 14.80 -19.01
CA TYR A 7 16.33 14.85 -17.68
C TYR A 7 17.15 14.11 -16.62
N ALA A 8 17.63 12.90 -16.92
CA ALA A 8 18.48 12.13 -16.00
C ALA A 8 19.78 12.87 -15.67
N GLN A 9 20.47 13.41 -16.66
CA GLN A 9 21.68 14.22 -16.46
C GLN A 9 21.39 15.45 -15.61
N THR A 10 20.28 16.13 -15.86
CA THR A 10 19.91 17.33 -15.10
C THR A 10 19.62 17.00 -13.64
N PHE A 11 18.93 15.89 -13.36
CA PHE A 11 18.67 15.44 -11.98
C PHE A 11 19.95 15.15 -11.20
N THR A 12 21.02 14.71 -11.88
CA THR A 12 22.30 14.39 -11.24
C THR A 12 23.25 15.57 -11.16
N LEU A 13 23.30 16.42 -12.19
CA LEU A 13 24.40 17.38 -12.38
C LEU A 13 24.00 18.85 -12.15
N SER A 14 22.70 19.16 -12.14
CA SER A 14 22.26 20.56 -12.10
C SER A 14 21.84 21.03 -10.71
N PRO A 15 21.85 22.36 -10.48
CA PRO A 15 21.37 22.94 -9.23
C PRO A 15 19.89 22.59 -8.95
N LEU A 16 19.52 22.49 -7.68
CA LEU A 16 18.18 22.05 -7.27
C LEU A 16 17.05 22.88 -7.90
N HIS A 17 17.21 24.19 -8.05
CA HIS A 17 16.15 25.04 -8.64
C HIS A 17 15.80 24.59 -10.07
N MET A 18 16.80 24.19 -10.86
CA MET A 18 16.62 23.70 -12.23
C MET A 18 16.01 22.29 -12.21
N THR A 19 16.55 21.42 -11.35
CA THR A 19 16.05 20.06 -11.13
C THR A 19 14.57 20.06 -10.71
N LYS A 20 14.17 20.98 -9.84
CA LYS A 20 12.77 21.18 -9.40
C LYS A 20 11.85 21.53 -10.57
N GLU A 21 12.22 22.50 -11.42
CA GLU A 21 11.37 22.87 -12.55
C GLU A 21 11.28 21.75 -13.60
N ILE A 22 12.38 21.03 -13.83
CA ILE A 22 12.36 19.84 -14.69
C ILE A 22 11.47 18.75 -14.12
N TYR A 23 11.55 18.49 -12.81
CA TYR A 23 10.71 17.52 -12.14
C TYR A 23 9.23 17.87 -12.31
N LYS A 24 8.86 19.12 -12.03
CA LYS A 24 7.50 19.65 -12.19
C LYS A 24 7.02 19.53 -13.64
N SER A 25 7.88 19.89 -14.60
CA SER A 25 7.57 19.78 -16.03
C SER A 25 7.29 18.33 -16.44
N LEU A 26 8.11 17.38 -16.00
CA LEU A 26 7.92 15.96 -16.29
C LEU A 26 6.66 15.39 -15.61
N ALA A 27 6.41 15.75 -14.35
CA ALA A 27 5.20 15.36 -13.64
C ALA A 27 3.94 15.92 -14.32
N LYS A 28 3.97 17.20 -14.72
CA LYS A 28 2.85 17.85 -15.42
C LYS A 28 2.63 17.26 -16.81
N TYR A 29 3.70 16.94 -17.53
CA TYR A 29 3.60 16.24 -18.81
C TYR A 29 2.90 14.88 -18.64
N LEU A 30 3.26 14.09 -17.61
CA LEU A 30 2.58 12.82 -17.35
C LEU A 30 1.12 13.04 -16.94
N GLU A 31 0.83 14.02 -16.10
CA GLU A 31 -0.53 14.36 -15.71
C GLU A 31 -1.40 14.63 -16.94
N LEU A 32 -0.92 15.47 -17.86
CA LEU A 32 -1.60 15.75 -19.13
C LEU A 32 -1.67 14.51 -20.03
N TYR A 33 -0.62 13.67 -20.03
CA TYR A 33 -0.62 12.42 -20.79
C TYR A 33 -1.75 11.50 -20.34
N PHE A 34 -1.96 11.35 -19.03
CA PHE A 34 -3.01 10.49 -18.47
C PHE A 34 -4.42 11.08 -18.58
N LEU A 35 -4.55 12.41 -18.69
CA LEU A 35 -5.83 13.09 -18.88
C LEU A 35 -6.26 13.15 -20.35
N SER A 36 -5.31 13.10 -21.29
CA SER A 36 -5.63 13.18 -22.72
C SER A 36 -6.26 11.89 -23.23
N ARG A 37 -7.43 12.01 -23.85
CA ARG A 37 -8.16 10.92 -24.51
C ARG A 37 -7.48 10.43 -25.81
N GLU A 38 -6.56 11.22 -26.34
CA GLU A 38 -5.81 10.88 -27.56
C GLU A 38 -4.70 9.87 -27.29
N ASN A 39 -4.24 9.78 -26.04
CA ASN A 39 -3.21 8.81 -25.68
C ASN A 39 -3.84 7.43 -25.48
N HIS A 40 -3.30 6.43 -26.18
CA HIS A 40 -3.69 5.04 -26.04
C HIS A 40 -3.12 4.44 -24.75
N ILE A 41 -3.73 4.78 -23.61
CA ILE A 41 -3.40 4.21 -22.30
C ILE A 41 -4.07 2.83 -22.22
N PRO A 42 -3.35 1.76 -21.86
CA PRO A 42 -3.93 0.45 -21.70
C PRO A 42 -5.07 0.46 -20.67
N THR A 43 -6.05 -0.40 -20.89
CA THR A 43 -7.11 -0.65 -19.91
C THR A 43 -6.74 -1.82 -19.02
N LEU A 44 -7.38 -1.89 -17.86
CA LEU A 44 -7.13 -2.96 -16.91
C LEU A 44 -7.41 -4.34 -17.51
N THR A 45 -8.42 -4.46 -18.36
CA THR A 45 -8.77 -5.70 -19.06
C THR A 45 -7.71 -6.10 -20.09
N THR A 46 -7.09 -5.13 -20.78
CA THR A 46 -6.06 -5.40 -21.80
C THR A 46 -4.68 -5.63 -21.22
N GLY A 47 -4.44 -5.36 -19.93
CA GLY A 47 -3.14 -5.51 -19.30
C GLY A 47 -2.08 -4.54 -19.85
N ILE A 48 -0.81 -4.82 -19.55
CA ILE A 48 0.36 -4.05 -19.99
C ILE A 48 1.36 -4.98 -20.69
N ASP A 49 1.60 -4.74 -21.97
CA ASP A 49 2.70 -5.34 -22.73
C ASP A 49 3.97 -4.49 -22.59
N ILE A 50 5.01 -5.03 -21.94
CA ILE A 50 6.30 -4.35 -21.74
C ILE A 50 7.25 -4.46 -22.95
N THR A 51 6.82 -5.08 -24.04
CA THR A 51 7.50 -4.96 -25.36
C THR A 51 7.01 -3.76 -26.15
N ASN A 52 5.83 -3.22 -25.82
CA ASN A 52 5.26 -2.09 -26.53
C ASN A 52 6.12 -0.83 -26.34
N PRO A 53 6.60 -0.17 -27.40
CA PRO A 53 7.52 0.96 -27.31
C PRO A 53 6.92 2.16 -26.56
N ASN A 54 5.60 2.39 -26.67
CA ASN A 54 4.91 3.47 -25.95
C ASN A 54 4.88 3.20 -24.45
N VAL A 55 4.59 1.95 -24.06
CA VAL A 55 4.62 1.50 -22.66
C VAL A 55 6.03 1.60 -22.10
N ILE A 56 7.04 1.13 -22.83
CA ILE A 56 8.46 1.24 -22.43
C ILE A 56 8.83 2.71 -22.19
N HIS A 57 8.43 3.60 -23.09
CA HIS A 57 8.74 5.02 -22.97
C HIS A 57 8.04 5.68 -21.77
N LEU A 58 6.78 5.31 -21.52
CA LEU A 58 6.04 5.74 -20.34
C LEU A 58 6.68 5.23 -19.04
N LEU A 59 7.01 3.94 -18.96
CA LEU A 59 7.68 3.34 -17.82
C LEU A 59 9.04 3.98 -17.54
N LYS A 60 9.82 4.31 -18.58
CA LYS A 60 11.08 5.05 -18.42
C LYS A 60 10.87 6.44 -17.79
N LYS A 61 9.82 7.18 -18.19
CA LYS A 61 9.47 8.48 -17.58
C LYS A 61 9.08 8.34 -16.12
N VAL A 62 8.20 7.36 -15.82
CA VAL A 62 7.73 7.09 -14.45
C VAL A 62 8.89 6.63 -13.55
N ARG A 63 9.77 5.75 -14.06
CA ARG A 63 10.97 5.31 -13.35
C ARG A 63 11.92 6.46 -13.06
N LEU A 64 12.12 7.38 -14.00
CA LEU A 64 12.96 8.55 -13.81
C LEU A 64 12.43 9.47 -12.70
N LEU A 65 11.11 9.73 -12.68
CA LEU A 65 10.47 10.45 -11.57
C LEU A 65 10.64 9.70 -10.25
N ASN A 66 10.38 8.40 -10.22
CA ASN A 66 10.47 7.59 -9.01
C ASN A 66 11.89 7.54 -8.43
N GLN A 67 12.91 7.48 -9.28
CA GLN A 67 14.30 7.54 -8.84
C GLN A 67 14.60 8.86 -8.13
N TYR A 68 14.19 9.99 -8.73
CA TYR A 68 14.36 11.28 -8.09
C TYR A 68 13.53 11.41 -6.80
N GLN A 69 12.29 10.91 -6.76
CA GLN A 69 11.49 10.87 -5.53
C GLN A 69 12.24 10.15 -4.40
N LYS A 70 12.91 9.04 -4.69
CA LYS A 70 13.70 8.28 -3.71
C LYS A 70 14.94 9.04 -3.22
N GLU A 71 15.43 10.02 -3.96
CA GLU A 71 16.60 10.84 -3.58
C GLU A 71 16.18 12.16 -2.93
N ALA A 72 15.00 12.68 -3.28
CA ALA A 72 14.48 13.98 -2.87
C ALA A 72 14.61 14.30 -1.36
N PRO A 73 14.31 13.39 -0.41
CA PRO A 73 14.46 13.67 1.01
C PRO A 73 15.88 14.04 1.44
N SER A 74 16.92 13.57 0.72
CA SER A 74 18.31 13.90 1.04
C SER A 74 18.66 15.38 0.80
N PHE A 75 17.89 16.07 -0.05
CA PHE A 75 18.07 17.48 -0.36
C PHE A 75 17.31 18.40 0.62
N TRP A 76 16.41 17.87 1.45
CA TRP A 76 15.47 18.68 2.22
C TRP A 76 16.13 19.62 3.24
N ILE A 77 17.25 19.20 3.84
CA ILE A 77 17.97 19.99 4.86
C ILE A 77 18.77 21.13 4.23
N ARG A 78 19.19 20.97 2.96
CA ARG A 78 20.14 21.87 2.29
C ARG A 78 19.46 22.95 1.45
N HIS A 79 18.14 22.92 1.35
CA HIS A 79 17.41 23.73 0.40
C HIS A 79 16.09 24.27 0.97
N PRO A 80 15.55 25.36 0.41
CA PRO A 80 14.29 25.94 0.86
C PRO A 80 13.13 24.95 0.85
N GLU A 81 12.38 24.91 1.96
CA GLU A 81 11.24 24.01 2.15
C GLU A 81 10.21 24.12 1.02
N LYS A 82 9.90 25.35 0.58
CA LYS A 82 8.97 25.62 -0.53
C LYS A 82 9.29 24.82 -1.80
N TYR A 83 10.56 24.62 -2.13
CA TYR A 83 10.95 23.86 -3.32
C TYR A 83 10.61 22.38 -3.20
N MET A 84 10.84 21.82 -2.02
CA MET A 84 10.53 20.43 -1.74
C MET A 84 9.02 20.20 -1.67
N GLU A 85 8.28 21.16 -1.13
CA GLU A 85 6.81 21.13 -1.16
C GLU A 85 6.24 21.13 -2.58
N GLU A 86 6.80 21.92 -3.50
CA GLU A 86 6.38 21.90 -4.92
C GLU A 86 6.63 20.54 -5.59
N ILE A 87 7.72 19.85 -5.22
CA ILE A 87 8.02 18.48 -5.69
C ILE A 87 6.98 17.49 -5.14
N VAL A 88 6.65 17.59 -3.85
CA VAL A 88 5.60 16.74 -3.23
C VAL A 88 4.26 17.00 -3.89
N GLU A 89 3.85 18.27 -3.98
CA GLU A 89 2.60 18.70 -4.60
C GLU A 89 2.46 18.13 -6.02
N SER A 90 3.49 18.27 -6.84
CA SER A 90 3.48 17.78 -8.23
C SER A 90 3.35 16.25 -8.30
N THR A 91 3.96 15.54 -7.35
CA THR A 91 3.87 14.08 -7.24
C THR A 91 2.48 13.64 -6.84
N LEU A 92 1.93 14.23 -5.78
CA LEU A 92 0.59 13.89 -5.29
C LEU A 92 -0.48 14.29 -6.30
N SER A 93 -0.30 15.41 -7.01
CA SER A 93 -1.16 15.82 -8.12
C SER A 93 -1.20 14.78 -9.23
N LEU A 94 -0.03 14.34 -9.72
CA LEU A 94 0.06 13.28 -10.72
C LEU A 94 -0.64 11.99 -10.27
N LEU A 95 -0.38 11.53 -9.05
CA LEU A 95 -0.96 10.27 -8.56
C LEU A 95 -2.46 10.38 -8.29
N SER A 96 -2.98 11.59 -8.11
CA SER A 96 -4.41 11.85 -7.88
C SER A 96 -5.21 11.96 -9.17
N VAL A 97 -4.55 11.94 -10.33
CA VAL A 97 -5.23 11.89 -11.63
C VAL A 97 -6.10 10.65 -11.69
N LYS A 98 -7.37 10.86 -12.02
CA LYS A 98 -8.34 9.81 -12.31
C LYS A 98 -8.95 10.13 -13.66
N HIS A 99 -9.08 9.11 -14.50
CA HIS A 99 -9.83 9.27 -15.72
C HIS A 99 -11.33 9.29 -15.40
N ASP A 100 -12.06 10.30 -15.91
CA ASP A 100 -13.52 10.30 -15.81
C ASP A 100 -14.06 9.10 -16.57
N GLN A 101 -14.68 8.18 -15.85
CA GLN A 101 -15.45 7.09 -16.44
C GLN A 101 -16.79 7.69 -16.88
N SER A 102 -16.92 8.00 -18.17
CA SER A 102 -18.27 8.17 -18.73
C SER A 102 -18.98 6.83 -18.60
N HIS A 103 -20.25 6.85 -18.18
CA HIS A 103 -21.10 5.68 -17.92
C HIS A 103 -21.26 4.71 -19.12
N LEU A 104 -20.63 4.98 -20.27
CA LEU A 104 -20.78 4.27 -21.53
C LEU A 104 -19.64 3.30 -21.85
N VAL A 105 -18.48 3.35 -21.17
CA VAL A 105 -17.34 2.46 -21.46
C VAL A 105 -16.97 1.64 -20.23
N SER A 106 -17.28 0.35 -20.29
CA SER A 106 -17.06 -0.68 -19.24
C SER A 106 -15.58 -0.91 -18.86
N GLN A 107 -14.62 -0.31 -19.58
CA GLN A 107 -13.20 -0.60 -19.40
C GLN A 107 -12.49 0.48 -18.58
N LYS A 108 -12.02 0.10 -17.38
CA LYS A 108 -11.21 0.96 -16.51
C LYS A 108 -9.84 1.23 -17.15
N ILE A 109 -9.58 2.47 -17.56
CA ILE A 109 -8.26 2.94 -17.99
C ILE A 109 -7.29 2.91 -16.80
N LEU A 110 -6.02 2.59 -17.03
CA LEU A 110 -5.01 2.54 -15.98
C LEU A 110 -4.57 3.94 -15.55
N ASP A 111 -4.79 4.26 -14.28
CA ASP A 111 -4.31 5.47 -13.61
C ASP A 111 -2.76 5.47 -13.48
N PRO A 112 -2.12 6.64 -13.28
CA PRO A 112 -0.66 6.76 -13.17
C PRO A 112 -0.03 5.84 -12.10
N ILE A 113 -0.76 5.59 -11.02
CA ILE A 113 -0.30 4.78 -9.90
C ILE A 113 -0.05 3.31 -10.28
N TYR A 114 -0.71 2.77 -11.30
CA TYR A 114 -0.42 1.41 -11.80
C TYR A 114 1.01 1.33 -12.35
N PHE A 115 1.43 2.36 -13.10
CA PHE A 115 2.79 2.44 -13.64
C PHE A 115 3.82 2.71 -12.55
N LEU A 116 3.47 3.52 -11.54
CA LEU A 116 4.35 3.74 -10.39
C LEU A 116 4.53 2.45 -9.57
N ALA A 117 3.45 1.71 -9.33
CA ALA A 117 3.48 0.45 -8.58
C ALA A 117 4.28 -0.64 -9.34
N LEU A 118 4.28 -0.63 -10.67
CA LEU A 118 5.14 -1.51 -11.48
C LEU A 118 6.63 -1.23 -11.29
N VAL A 119 7.04 0.04 -11.15
CA VAL A 119 8.46 0.41 -10.98
C VAL A 119 8.91 0.45 -9.52
N ASP A 120 7.95 0.56 -8.58
CA ASP A 120 8.20 0.67 -7.14
C ASP A 120 7.09 0.01 -6.33
N THR A 121 7.02 -1.32 -6.41
CA THR A 121 5.92 -2.12 -5.84
C THR A 121 5.77 -1.96 -4.33
N LYS A 122 6.85 -1.74 -3.58
CA LYS A 122 6.81 -1.55 -2.12
C LYS A 122 6.66 -0.09 -1.67
N ALA A 123 6.33 0.81 -2.59
CA ALA A 123 6.21 2.25 -2.32
C ALA A 123 7.44 2.81 -1.57
N VAL A 124 8.65 2.42 -1.99
CA VAL A 124 9.90 2.81 -1.32
C VAL A 124 10.08 4.33 -1.36
N TRP A 125 9.62 4.99 -2.41
CA TRP A 125 9.56 6.45 -2.49
C TRP A 125 8.84 7.06 -1.27
N PHE A 126 7.66 6.53 -0.91
CA PHE A 126 6.86 7.01 0.21
C PHE A 126 7.52 6.67 1.54
N LYS A 127 8.08 5.47 1.68
CA LYS A 127 8.90 5.09 2.86
C LYS A 127 10.01 6.11 3.14
N LYS A 128 10.75 6.53 2.11
CA LYS A 128 11.81 7.53 2.25
C LYS A 128 11.28 8.91 2.60
N TRP A 129 10.18 9.35 1.97
CA TRP A 129 9.56 10.63 2.25
C TRP A 129 9.01 10.73 3.67
N MET A 130 8.50 9.63 4.20
CA MET A 130 7.94 9.58 5.54
C MET A 130 9.01 9.48 6.64
N HIS A 131 10.28 9.21 6.30
CA HIS A 131 11.35 9.01 7.28
C HIS A 131 11.75 10.30 8.01
N ALA A 132 12.12 11.34 7.27
CA ALA A 132 12.54 12.61 7.86
C ALA A 132 11.34 13.47 8.27
N TYR A 133 11.46 14.21 9.38
CA TYR A 133 10.37 15.01 9.95
C TYR A 133 9.84 16.08 8.98
N TYR A 134 10.73 16.84 8.33
CA TYR A 134 10.35 17.91 7.42
C TYR A 134 9.58 17.39 6.20
N SER A 135 10.10 16.35 5.53
CA SER A 135 9.44 15.74 4.38
C SER A 135 8.11 15.10 4.76
N ARG A 136 8.06 14.38 5.88
CA ARG A 136 6.83 13.77 6.40
C ARG A 136 5.74 14.80 6.65
N THR A 137 6.09 15.91 7.32
CA THR A 137 5.14 16.97 7.67
C THR A 137 4.52 17.59 6.42
N ALA A 138 5.33 17.91 5.40
CA ALA A 138 4.84 18.43 4.13
C ALA A 138 3.91 17.44 3.42
N VAL A 139 4.31 16.17 3.34
CA VAL A 139 3.53 15.10 2.70
C VAL A 139 2.18 14.90 3.38
N LEU A 140 2.16 14.73 4.70
CA LEU A 140 0.94 14.49 5.46
C LEU A 140 -0.01 15.69 5.38
N ARG A 141 0.50 16.92 5.46
CA ARG A 141 -0.30 18.14 5.31
C ARG A 141 -0.97 18.23 3.94
N LEU A 142 -0.26 17.90 2.86
CA LEU A 142 -0.83 17.94 1.51
C LEU A 142 -1.83 16.81 1.25
N ILE A 143 -1.55 15.60 1.77
CA ILE A 143 -2.50 14.49 1.73
C ILE A 143 -3.78 14.87 2.46
N GLU A 144 -3.69 15.42 3.66
CA GLU A 144 -4.87 15.81 4.46
C GLU A 144 -5.69 16.89 3.76
N LYS A 145 -5.03 17.95 3.29
CA LYS A 145 -5.72 19.15 2.75
C LYS A 145 -6.23 19.00 1.33
N LYS A 146 -5.53 18.27 0.47
CA LYS A 146 -5.78 18.30 -0.99
C LYS A 146 -5.89 16.92 -1.62
N TYR A 147 -5.13 15.94 -1.14
CA TYR A 147 -4.97 14.65 -1.81
C TYR A 147 -5.47 13.45 -1.00
N LYS A 148 -6.49 13.65 -0.16
CA LYS A 148 -7.08 12.60 0.70
C LYS A 148 -7.60 11.40 -0.11
N SER A 149 -8.01 11.67 -1.36
CA SER A 149 -8.47 10.66 -2.31
C SER A 149 -7.44 9.56 -2.61
N LEU A 150 -6.13 9.83 -2.45
CA LEU A 150 -5.07 8.83 -2.60
C LEU A 150 -5.17 7.76 -1.52
N ILE A 151 -5.32 8.18 -0.25
CA ILE A 151 -5.46 7.24 0.88
C ILE A 151 -6.79 6.48 0.76
N THR A 152 -7.86 7.16 0.37
CA THR A 152 -9.14 6.50 0.07
C THR A 152 -9.00 5.41 -0.99
N THR A 153 -8.22 5.66 -2.05
CA THR A 153 -8.03 4.70 -3.13
C THR A 153 -7.14 3.53 -2.67
N ALA A 154 -6.10 3.78 -1.87
CA ALA A 154 -5.25 2.74 -1.30
C ALA A 154 -6.04 1.80 -0.36
N VAL A 155 -6.89 2.36 0.51
CA VAL A 155 -7.80 1.56 1.36
C VAL A 155 -8.76 0.75 0.50
N GLN A 156 -9.33 1.37 -0.56
CA GLN A 156 -10.20 0.68 -1.50
C GLN A 156 -9.51 -0.51 -2.18
N GLN A 157 -8.22 -0.41 -2.53
CA GLN A 157 -7.47 -1.54 -3.10
C GLN A 157 -7.31 -2.70 -2.12
N CYS A 158 -7.04 -2.41 -0.84
CA CYS A 158 -6.92 -3.46 0.18
C CYS A 158 -8.27 -4.17 0.42
N VAL A 159 -9.38 -3.42 0.48
CA VAL A 159 -10.74 -3.97 0.57
C VAL A 159 -11.08 -4.83 -0.64
N GLN A 160 -10.82 -4.34 -1.87
CA GLN A 160 -11.11 -5.09 -3.09
C GLN A 160 -10.33 -6.41 -3.16
N TYR A 161 -9.04 -6.39 -2.80
CA TYR A 161 -8.23 -7.60 -2.80
C TYR A 161 -8.72 -8.60 -1.73
N PHE A 162 -9.10 -8.11 -0.56
CA PHE A 162 -9.62 -8.97 0.51
C PHE A 162 -10.94 -9.65 0.12
N GLU A 163 -11.88 -8.91 -0.48
CA GLU A 163 -13.14 -9.49 -0.96
C GLU A 163 -12.90 -10.53 -2.07
N LEU A 164 -11.93 -10.30 -2.96
CA LEU A 164 -11.50 -11.30 -3.95
C LEU A 164 -11.00 -12.59 -3.27
N CYS A 165 -10.19 -12.48 -2.21
CA CYS A 165 -9.70 -13.64 -1.47
C CYS A 165 -10.84 -14.45 -0.85
N LYS A 166 -11.89 -13.80 -0.32
CA LYS A 166 -13.07 -14.49 0.22
C LYS A 166 -13.82 -15.26 -0.85
N THR A 167 -14.04 -14.66 -2.01
CA THR A 167 -14.74 -15.32 -3.12
C THR A 167 -13.97 -16.52 -3.64
N THR A 168 -12.65 -16.40 -3.81
CA THR A 168 -11.81 -17.52 -4.29
C THR A 168 -11.78 -18.68 -3.30
N LYS A 169 -11.72 -18.41 -1.99
CA LYS A 169 -11.77 -19.47 -0.97
C LYS A 169 -13.13 -20.16 -0.91
N ALA A 170 -14.22 -19.45 -1.17
CA ALA A 170 -15.54 -20.06 -1.30
C ALA A 170 -15.60 -21.01 -2.51
N ASP A 171 -15.05 -20.60 -3.65
CA ASP A 171 -15.01 -21.40 -4.88
C ASP A 171 -14.07 -22.62 -4.79
N GLU A 172 -12.96 -22.51 -4.04
CA GLU A 172 -12.05 -23.63 -3.74
C GLU A 172 -12.73 -24.71 -2.89
N VAL A 173 -13.58 -24.32 -1.92
CA VAL A 173 -14.39 -25.25 -1.11
C VAL A 173 -15.46 -25.96 -1.95
N LEU A 174 -15.90 -25.34 -3.06
CA LEU A 174 -16.81 -25.92 -4.06
C LEU A 174 -16.10 -26.77 -5.13
N GLY A 175 -14.79 -27.02 -4.99
CA GLY A 175 -14.04 -27.98 -5.81
C GLY A 175 -13.70 -27.52 -7.23
N HIS A 176 -13.76 -26.22 -7.52
CA HIS A 176 -13.53 -25.67 -8.87
C HIS A 176 -12.21 -24.87 -8.96
N SER A 177 -11.08 -25.44 -8.52
CA SER A 177 -9.78 -24.79 -8.71
C SER A 177 -9.20 -25.12 -10.10
N LYS A 178 -9.23 -24.16 -11.03
CA LYS A 178 -8.34 -24.22 -12.20
C LYS A 178 -6.91 -23.92 -11.75
N PRO A 179 -5.93 -24.78 -12.08
CA PRO A 179 -4.54 -24.48 -11.77
C PRO A 179 -4.11 -23.22 -12.55
N CYS A 180 -3.55 -22.24 -11.85
CA CYS A 180 -2.91 -21.08 -12.46
C CYS A 180 -1.76 -21.59 -13.36
N GLY A 181 -1.86 -21.31 -14.66
CA GLY A 181 -1.10 -21.95 -15.72
C GLY A 181 0.42 -21.71 -15.69
N ASN A 182 1.11 -22.60 -16.41
CA ASN A 182 2.56 -22.69 -16.54
C ASN A 182 3.27 -21.39 -16.96
N LYS A 183 4.24 -21.00 -16.13
CA LYS A 183 5.65 -20.67 -16.41
C LYS A 183 6.03 -20.32 -17.86
N GLN A 184 5.95 -19.04 -18.21
CA GLN A 184 6.84 -18.43 -19.21
C GLN A 184 7.13 -16.99 -18.79
N LYS A 185 8.32 -16.46 -19.09
CA LYS A 185 8.61 -15.03 -18.93
C LYS A 185 7.72 -14.26 -19.91
N THR A 186 6.51 -13.94 -19.50
CA THR A 186 5.62 -13.10 -20.27
C THR A 186 6.11 -11.67 -20.13
N PHE A 187 6.45 -11.05 -21.25
CA PHE A 187 6.65 -9.59 -21.36
C PHE A 187 5.31 -8.85 -21.25
N TYR A 188 4.39 -9.37 -20.44
CA TYR A 188 3.00 -8.96 -20.39
C TYR A 188 2.47 -9.17 -18.97
N TYR A 189 1.88 -8.12 -18.42
CA TYR A 189 1.16 -8.13 -17.14
C TYR A 189 -0.34 -8.11 -17.41
N SER A 190 -1.04 -9.13 -16.94
CA SER A 190 -2.50 -9.20 -16.96
C SER A 190 -3.13 -8.18 -16.01
N GLY A 191 -4.42 -7.89 -16.21
CA GLY A 191 -5.18 -7.03 -15.31
C GLY A 191 -5.17 -7.46 -13.84
N GLN A 192 -5.19 -8.78 -13.58
CA GLN A 192 -5.13 -9.34 -12.23
C GLN A 192 -3.76 -9.10 -11.58
N GLU A 193 -2.66 -9.30 -12.32
CA GLU A 193 -1.31 -9.00 -11.83
C GLU A 193 -1.15 -7.51 -11.54
N LEU A 194 -1.69 -6.64 -12.39
CA LEU A 194 -1.67 -5.19 -12.17
C LEU A 194 -2.46 -4.77 -10.93
N GLN A 195 -3.64 -5.36 -10.70
CA GLN A 195 -4.41 -5.16 -9.47
C GLN A 195 -3.63 -5.63 -8.24
N TYR A 196 -2.98 -6.79 -8.33
CA TYR A 196 -2.17 -7.32 -7.24
C TYR A 196 -0.98 -6.41 -6.89
N ILE A 197 -0.23 -5.96 -7.90
CA ILE A 197 0.90 -5.04 -7.73
C ILE A 197 0.43 -3.72 -7.10
N TYR A 198 -0.71 -3.18 -7.55
CA TYR A 198 -1.27 -1.96 -6.97
C TYR A 198 -1.77 -2.18 -5.53
N PHE A 199 -2.35 -3.34 -5.24
CA PHE A 199 -2.69 -3.73 -3.87
C PHE A 199 -1.46 -3.75 -2.96
N ILE A 200 -0.37 -4.42 -3.36
CA ILE A 200 0.87 -4.47 -2.56
C ILE A 200 1.44 -3.06 -2.34
N HIS A 201 1.45 -2.23 -3.38
CA HIS A 201 1.87 -0.83 -3.25
C HIS A 201 1.02 -0.05 -2.26
N SER A 202 -0.30 -0.22 -2.32
CA SER A 202 -1.26 0.41 -1.41
C SER A 202 -1.06 -0.06 0.02
N LEU A 203 -0.84 -1.36 0.22
CA LEU A 203 -0.56 -1.96 1.53
C LEU A 203 0.71 -1.38 2.14
N CYS A 204 1.81 -1.30 1.40
CA CYS A 204 3.06 -0.72 1.87
C CYS A 204 2.93 0.78 2.18
N LEU A 205 2.19 1.53 1.36
CA LEU A 205 1.91 2.95 1.58
C LEU A 205 1.12 3.15 2.88
N LEU A 206 0.04 2.41 3.06
CA LEU A 206 -0.79 2.48 4.27
C LEU A 206 -0.02 2.03 5.50
N GLY A 207 0.71 0.92 5.45
CA GLY A 207 1.53 0.45 6.56
C GLY A 207 2.54 1.52 7.03
N ARG A 208 3.16 2.23 6.09
CA ARG A 208 4.05 3.35 6.41
C ARG A 208 3.32 4.57 6.99
N LEU A 209 2.09 4.83 6.54
CA LEU A 209 1.25 5.92 7.02
C LEU A 209 0.88 5.73 8.50
N LEU A 210 0.53 4.50 8.88
CA LEU A 210 0.03 4.16 10.22
C LEU A 210 1.08 4.29 11.33
N ILE A 211 2.38 4.28 10.99
CA ILE A 211 3.48 4.53 11.93
C ILE A 211 3.37 5.93 12.56
N TYR A 212 2.74 6.89 11.88
CA TYR A 212 2.72 8.27 12.33
C TYR A 212 1.33 8.72 12.77
N THR A 213 1.26 9.40 13.92
CA THR A 213 0.01 9.89 14.52
C THR A 213 -0.82 10.72 13.55
N GLN A 214 -0.21 11.64 12.79
CA GLN A 214 -0.94 12.44 11.80
C GLN A 214 -1.48 11.60 10.64
N GLY A 215 -0.81 10.48 10.30
CA GLY A 215 -1.31 9.51 9.33
C GLY A 215 -2.54 8.77 9.84
N ARG A 216 -2.54 8.35 11.11
CA ARG A 216 -3.68 7.70 11.77
C ARG A 216 -4.90 8.63 11.88
N LYS A 217 -4.68 9.93 12.08
CA LYS A 217 -5.74 10.96 12.07
C LYS A 217 -6.47 11.14 10.74
N LEU A 218 -5.98 10.54 9.65
CA LEU A 218 -6.71 10.55 8.37
C LEU A 218 -7.95 9.65 8.37
N PHE A 219 -8.05 8.75 9.36
CA PHE A 219 -9.19 7.88 9.59
C PHE A 219 -10.23 8.54 10.50
N PRO A 220 -11.53 8.28 10.30
CA PRO A 220 -12.10 7.28 9.39
C PRO A 220 -12.18 7.73 7.92
N ILE A 221 -12.22 6.76 7.00
CA ILE A 221 -12.24 6.98 5.55
C ILE A 221 -13.56 6.49 4.94
N LYS A 222 -14.29 7.40 4.29
CA LYS A 222 -15.51 7.06 3.55
C LYS A 222 -15.17 6.52 2.16
N LEU A 223 -15.60 5.28 1.88
CA LEU A 223 -15.46 4.65 0.56
C LEU A 223 -16.73 4.90 -0.27
N LYS A 224 -16.59 5.06 -1.60
CA LYS A 224 -17.75 5.34 -2.48
C LYS A 224 -18.78 4.19 -2.49
N ASN A 225 -18.33 2.96 -2.30
CA ASN A 225 -19.14 1.75 -2.46
C ASN A 225 -19.60 1.14 -1.11
N ARG A 226 -19.40 1.85 0.01
CA ARG A 226 -19.78 1.39 1.35
C ARG A 226 -20.55 2.49 2.07
N LYS A 227 -21.65 2.13 2.75
CA LYS A 227 -22.40 3.08 3.59
C LYS A 227 -21.55 3.58 4.76
N ASP A 228 -20.80 2.68 5.37
CA ASP A 228 -19.99 2.98 6.55
C ASP A 228 -18.56 3.38 6.17
N SER A 229 -17.99 4.29 6.96
CA SER A 229 -16.58 4.65 6.87
C SER A 229 -15.70 3.56 7.47
N VAL A 230 -14.55 3.31 6.84
CA VAL A 230 -13.51 2.41 7.37
C VAL A 230 -12.75 3.14 8.48
N SER A 231 -12.88 2.67 9.72
CA SER A 231 -12.09 3.15 10.85
C SER A 231 -10.65 2.61 10.81
N LEU A 232 -9.80 3.09 11.73
CA LEU A 232 -8.44 2.57 11.89
C LEU A 232 -8.48 1.08 12.29
N ALA A 233 -9.33 0.71 13.25
CA ALA A 233 -9.52 -0.67 13.70
C ALA A 233 -10.00 -1.57 12.55
N ASP A 234 -10.96 -1.12 11.74
CA ASP A 234 -11.44 -1.88 10.57
C ASP A 234 -10.30 -2.19 9.57
N LEU A 235 -9.40 -1.22 9.35
CA LEU A 235 -8.26 -1.43 8.45
C LEU A 235 -7.27 -2.44 9.04
N LEU A 236 -7.01 -2.39 10.34
CA LEU A 236 -6.11 -3.30 11.01
C LEU A 236 -6.68 -4.72 11.08
N VAL A 237 -7.98 -4.87 11.35
CA VAL A 237 -8.70 -6.14 11.22
C VAL A 237 -8.61 -6.68 9.80
N LEU A 238 -8.73 -5.82 8.78
CA LEU A 238 -8.54 -6.26 7.39
C LEU A 238 -7.11 -6.75 7.16
N PHE A 239 -6.10 -6.04 7.69
CA PHE A 239 -4.71 -6.49 7.59
C PHE A 239 -4.52 -7.85 8.26
N THR A 240 -4.95 -8.03 9.51
CA THR A 240 -4.82 -9.32 10.21
C THR A 240 -5.52 -10.45 9.45
N GLN A 241 -6.71 -10.18 8.89
CA GLN A 241 -7.44 -11.13 8.04
C GLN A 241 -6.69 -11.52 6.77
N LEU A 242 -5.96 -10.61 6.14
CA LEU A 242 -5.15 -10.92 4.95
C LEU A 242 -4.05 -11.96 5.24
N ILE A 243 -3.59 -12.12 6.49
CA ILE A 243 -2.60 -13.15 6.86
C ILE A 243 -3.12 -14.55 6.57
N TYR A 244 -4.39 -14.82 6.87
CA TYR A 244 -4.97 -16.17 6.79
C TYR A 244 -6.07 -16.32 5.74
N TYR A 245 -6.56 -15.24 5.11
CA TYR A 245 -7.43 -15.30 3.94
C TYR A 245 -6.69 -15.22 2.61
N SER A 246 -5.48 -14.66 2.56
CA SER A 246 -4.75 -14.59 1.29
C SER A 246 -4.36 -15.99 0.83
N PRO A 247 -4.57 -16.34 -0.47
CA PRO A 247 -4.05 -17.58 -1.01
C PRO A 247 -2.52 -17.57 -0.95
N SER A 248 -1.91 -18.75 -0.78
CA SER A 248 -0.46 -18.91 -0.90
C SER A 248 -0.01 -18.31 -2.23
N CYS A 249 0.78 -17.23 -2.16
CA CYS A 249 1.10 -16.35 -3.29
C CYS A 249 1.51 -17.14 -4.55
N PRO A 250 1.02 -16.78 -5.76
CA PRO A 250 1.65 -17.25 -6.99
C PRO A 250 3.09 -16.71 -7.00
N LYS A 251 4.09 -17.60 -6.97
CA LYS A 251 5.51 -17.22 -6.97
C LYS A 251 5.81 -16.32 -8.17
N MET A 252 5.83 -15.00 -7.99
CA MET A 252 6.26 -14.06 -9.01
C MET A 252 7.74 -14.31 -9.31
N THR A 253 8.06 -14.79 -10.51
CA THR A 253 9.42 -15.07 -10.93
C THR A 253 10.16 -13.79 -11.30
N SER A 254 11.10 -13.37 -10.47
CA SER A 254 12.32 -12.67 -10.91
C SER A 254 13.52 -13.29 -10.20
N PRO A 255 14.44 -13.98 -10.92
CA PRO A 255 15.59 -14.66 -10.32
C PRO A 255 16.75 -13.68 -10.04
N GLY A 256 16.48 -12.51 -9.46
CA GLY A 256 17.49 -11.49 -9.17
C GLY A 256 17.40 -10.86 -7.77
N HIS A 257 16.23 -10.86 -7.14
CA HIS A 257 16.03 -10.50 -5.74
C HIS A 257 14.82 -11.28 -5.24
N LEU A 258 15.03 -12.23 -4.32
CA LEU A 258 13.96 -12.98 -3.65
C LEU A 258 13.23 -12.08 -2.66
N GLU A 259 12.63 -10.99 -3.14
CA GLU A 259 11.76 -10.16 -2.32
C GLU A 259 10.41 -10.85 -2.20
N ASN A 260 10.05 -11.27 -0.99
CA ASN A 260 8.74 -11.85 -0.70
C ASN A 260 7.67 -10.77 -0.92
N TYR A 261 6.86 -10.90 -1.97
CA TYR A 261 5.67 -10.08 -2.21
C TYR A 261 4.39 -10.74 -1.67
N SER A 262 4.52 -11.72 -0.78
CA SER A 262 3.39 -12.41 -0.16
C SER A 262 2.58 -11.43 0.70
N PRO A 263 1.24 -11.35 0.56
CA PRO A 263 0.43 -10.40 1.33
C PRO A 263 0.52 -10.66 2.83
N ALA A 264 0.52 -11.93 3.24
CA ALA A 264 0.67 -12.32 4.64
C ALA A 264 2.01 -11.85 5.23
N SER A 265 3.11 -12.02 4.49
CA SER A 265 4.43 -11.58 4.96
C SER A 265 4.55 -10.05 5.00
N MET A 266 3.99 -9.34 4.01
CA MET A 266 3.97 -7.86 4.00
C MET A 266 3.14 -7.30 5.16
N VAL A 267 1.97 -7.86 5.41
CA VAL A 267 1.14 -7.49 6.56
C VAL A 267 1.89 -7.76 7.87
N THR A 268 2.49 -8.93 8.00
CA THR A 268 3.23 -9.30 9.22
C THR A 268 4.33 -8.29 9.49
N GLU A 269 5.13 -7.93 8.49
CA GLU A 269 6.16 -6.90 8.63
C GLU A 269 5.57 -5.55 9.08
N ILE A 270 4.43 -5.14 8.51
CA ILE A 270 3.75 -3.89 8.90
C ILE A 270 3.29 -3.95 10.36
N LEU A 271 2.59 -5.00 10.77
CA LEU A 271 2.06 -5.13 12.13
C LEU A 271 3.19 -5.24 13.15
N CYS A 272 4.25 -5.99 12.85
CA CYS A 272 5.45 -6.06 13.69
C CYS A 272 6.11 -4.69 13.87
N ILE A 273 6.23 -3.87 12.81
CA ILE A 273 6.74 -2.50 12.94
C ILE A 273 5.85 -1.64 13.85
N LEU A 274 4.53 -1.84 13.80
CA LEU A 274 3.60 -1.13 14.68
C LEU A 274 3.74 -1.61 16.14
N CYS A 275 4.00 -2.90 16.38
CA CYS A 275 4.31 -3.42 17.72
C CYS A 275 5.58 -2.77 18.30
N ASP A 276 6.61 -2.58 17.47
CA ASP A 276 7.92 -2.10 17.91
C ASP A 276 7.91 -0.62 18.39
N GLN A 277 6.81 0.12 18.16
CA GLN A 277 6.65 1.49 18.63
C GLN A 277 5.48 1.61 19.61
N LYS A 278 5.77 1.99 20.86
CA LYS A 278 4.80 2.04 21.96
C LYS A 278 3.50 2.77 21.59
N GLU A 279 3.59 3.99 21.06
CA GLU A 279 2.41 4.80 20.71
C GLU A 279 1.62 4.16 19.56
N CYS A 280 2.30 3.51 18.61
CA CYS A 280 1.64 2.81 17.52
C CYS A 280 0.93 1.55 18.02
N ALA A 281 1.59 0.74 18.84
CA ALA A 281 1.04 -0.47 19.41
C ALA A 281 -0.25 -0.16 20.20
N ILE A 282 -0.22 0.88 21.05
CA ILE A 282 -1.38 1.30 21.83
C ILE A 282 -2.54 1.76 20.94
N GLU A 283 -2.29 2.67 19.98
CA GLU A 283 -3.38 3.22 19.15
C GLU A 283 -3.88 2.26 18.06
N CYS A 284 -3.08 1.27 17.66
CA CYS A 284 -3.41 0.37 16.55
C CYS A 284 -3.76 -1.04 17.04
N LEU A 285 -2.87 -1.67 17.80
CA LEU A 285 -2.91 -3.11 18.04
C LEU A 285 -3.55 -3.46 19.38
N TYR A 286 -3.44 -2.60 20.39
CA TYR A 286 -4.01 -2.82 21.71
C TYR A 286 -5.50 -2.47 21.74
N ASN A 287 -6.21 -3.01 20.76
CA ASN A 287 -7.64 -2.88 20.60
C ASN A 287 -8.26 -4.28 20.58
N SER A 288 -9.28 -4.51 21.39
CA SER A 288 -9.98 -5.80 21.53
C SER A 288 -10.39 -6.38 20.20
N THR A 289 -10.95 -5.59 19.29
CA THR A 289 -11.38 -6.06 17.95
C THR A 289 -10.22 -6.53 17.08
N VAL A 290 -9.05 -5.89 17.20
CA VAL A 290 -7.84 -6.26 16.44
C VAL A 290 -7.22 -7.52 17.03
N ILE A 291 -7.16 -7.63 18.36
CA ILE A 291 -6.69 -8.83 19.05
C ILE A 291 -7.59 -10.03 18.76
N GLU A 292 -8.91 -9.86 18.80
CA GLU A 292 -9.87 -10.91 18.44
C GLU A 292 -9.66 -11.39 17.00
N ALA A 293 -9.43 -10.47 16.05
CA ALA A 293 -9.13 -10.83 14.67
C ALA A 293 -7.80 -11.60 14.53
N LEU A 294 -6.77 -11.25 15.32
CA LEU A 294 -5.51 -12.00 15.37
C LEU A 294 -5.67 -13.41 15.96
N LEU A 295 -6.50 -13.57 16.99
CA LEU A 295 -6.75 -14.86 17.65
C LEU A 295 -7.72 -15.75 16.88
N GLN A 296 -8.50 -15.20 15.95
CA GLN A 296 -9.53 -15.93 15.21
C GLN A 296 -9.02 -17.23 14.53
N PRO A 297 -7.86 -17.27 13.86
CA PRO A 297 -7.35 -18.51 13.26
C PRO A 297 -7.07 -19.60 14.30
N ILE A 298 -6.62 -19.23 15.50
CA ILE A 298 -6.34 -20.16 16.61
C ILE A 298 -7.67 -20.69 17.16
N HIS A 299 -8.65 -19.81 17.40
CA HIS A 299 -9.98 -20.20 17.83
C HIS A 299 -10.66 -21.17 16.85
N ASN A 300 -10.51 -20.91 15.55
CA ASN A 300 -11.04 -21.78 14.50
C ASN A 300 -10.39 -23.18 14.52
N LEU A 301 -9.07 -23.24 14.72
CA LEU A 301 -8.32 -24.50 14.82
C LEU A 301 -8.76 -25.30 16.06
N MET A 302 -8.87 -24.63 17.22
CA MET A 302 -9.27 -25.27 18.49
C MET A 302 -10.69 -25.83 18.44
N LYS A 303 -11.62 -25.15 17.75
CA LYS A 303 -13.01 -25.59 17.63
C LYS A 303 -13.20 -26.78 16.68
N GLY A 304 -12.17 -27.20 15.94
CA GLY A 304 -12.25 -28.32 15.00
C GLY A 304 -13.27 -28.12 13.88
N THR A 305 -13.67 -26.88 13.62
CA THR A 305 -14.80 -26.57 12.73
C THR A 305 -14.37 -26.81 11.28
N LYS A 306 -14.93 -27.86 10.64
CA LYS A 306 -14.76 -28.15 9.20
C LYS A 306 -15.16 -27.00 8.26
N ALA A 307 -15.88 -25.99 8.77
CA ALA A 307 -16.36 -24.82 8.05
C ALA A 307 -15.39 -23.61 8.06
N ALA A 308 -14.33 -23.64 8.86
CA ALA A 308 -13.30 -22.60 8.83
C ALA A 308 -12.27 -22.93 7.74
N PRO A 309 -11.81 -21.96 6.93
CA PRO A 309 -10.76 -22.23 5.94
C PRO A 309 -9.54 -22.78 6.66
N ASN A 310 -8.99 -23.91 6.20
CA ASN A 310 -7.77 -24.50 6.73
C ASN A 310 -6.68 -23.42 6.77
N CYS A 311 -6.40 -22.90 7.97
CA CYS A 311 -5.35 -21.91 8.16
C CYS A 311 -4.03 -22.61 7.87
N SER A 312 -3.20 -22.06 6.98
CA SER A 312 -1.89 -22.65 6.69
C SER A 312 -0.99 -22.53 7.91
N GLU A 313 -0.08 -23.48 8.09
CA GLU A 313 0.95 -23.42 9.14
C GLU A 313 1.73 -22.09 9.08
N THR A 314 2.03 -21.62 7.87
CA THR A 314 2.70 -20.32 7.66
C THR A 314 1.88 -19.13 8.17
N ALA A 315 0.56 -19.14 7.99
CA ALA A 315 -0.30 -18.09 8.52
C ALA A 315 -0.33 -18.12 10.07
N LEU A 316 -0.32 -19.31 10.68
CA LEU A 316 -0.20 -19.44 12.13
C LEU A 316 1.16 -18.96 12.65
N ILE A 317 2.26 -19.23 11.94
CA ILE A 317 3.59 -18.70 12.28
C ILE A 317 3.59 -17.16 12.25
N HIS A 318 2.99 -16.57 11.23
CA HIS A 318 2.84 -15.10 11.14
C HIS A 318 2.03 -14.52 12.30
N VAL A 319 0.90 -15.14 12.65
CA VAL A 319 0.09 -14.73 13.81
C VAL A 319 0.89 -14.87 15.11
N ALA A 320 1.62 -15.98 15.28
CA ALA A 320 2.43 -16.22 16.47
C ALA A 320 3.55 -15.18 16.64
N ASP A 321 4.23 -14.78 15.56
CA ASP A 321 5.26 -13.73 15.61
C ASP A 321 4.69 -12.39 16.09
N ILE A 322 3.51 -11.99 15.57
CA ILE A 322 2.85 -10.75 15.99
C ILE A 322 2.43 -10.82 17.47
N LEU A 323 1.79 -11.91 17.89
CA LEU A 323 1.34 -12.09 19.27
C LEU A 323 2.53 -12.13 20.24
N ALA A 324 3.64 -12.78 19.86
CA ALA A 324 4.85 -12.83 20.68
C ALA A 324 5.42 -11.42 20.90
N ARG A 325 5.42 -10.57 19.87
CA ARG A 325 5.84 -9.16 20.02
C ARG A 325 4.89 -8.35 20.90
N ILE A 326 3.59 -8.53 20.75
CA ILE A 326 2.59 -7.89 21.64
C ILE A 326 2.83 -8.29 23.10
N ALA A 327 3.00 -9.59 23.36
CA ALA A 327 3.23 -10.15 24.69
C ALA A 327 4.60 -9.81 25.30
N SER A 328 5.57 -9.37 24.48
CA SER A 328 6.91 -8.99 24.95
C SER A 328 6.94 -7.66 25.71
N VAL A 329 5.83 -6.91 25.70
CA VAL A 329 5.67 -5.62 26.37
C VAL A 329 4.56 -5.74 27.41
N GLU A 330 4.73 -5.11 28.57
CA GLU A 330 3.83 -5.23 29.73
C GLU A 330 2.36 -4.90 29.39
N GLU A 331 2.10 -3.76 28.74
CA GLU A 331 0.75 -3.36 28.38
C GLU A 331 0.07 -4.35 27.42
N GLY A 332 0.83 -4.90 26.48
CA GLY A 332 0.34 -5.92 25.54
C GLY A 332 0.10 -7.26 26.22
N LEU A 333 0.95 -7.65 27.18
CA LEU A 333 0.75 -8.86 27.99
C LEU A 333 -0.51 -8.76 28.86
N ILE A 334 -0.70 -7.63 29.55
CA ILE A 334 -1.89 -7.36 30.37
C ILE A 334 -3.15 -7.47 29.50
N LEU A 335 -3.13 -6.85 28.31
CA LEU A 335 -4.25 -6.94 27.37
C LEU A 335 -4.56 -8.40 26.96
N LEU A 336 -3.54 -9.21 26.67
CA LEU A 336 -3.72 -10.60 26.28
C LEU A 336 -4.25 -11.49 27.43
N LEU A 337 -3.85 -11.21 28.67
CA LEU A 337 -4.26 -11.98 29.84
C LEU A 337 -5.66 -11.58 30.36
N TYR A 338 -5.98 -10.29 30.33
CA TYR A 338 -7.13 -9.75 31.05
C TYR A 338 -8.10 -8.94 30.18
N GLY A 339 -7.76 -8.66 28.93
CA GLY A 339 -8.54 -7.80 28.04
C GLY A 339 -8.40 -6.30 28.36
N GLU A 340 -9.15 -5.45 27.65
CA GLU A 340 -9.08 -3.98 27.78
C GLU A 340 -9.54 -3.45 29.15
N ASN A 341 -10.15 -4.28 30.00
CA ASN A 341 -10.88 -3.83 31.19
C ASN A 341 -10.00 -3.48 32.40
N VAL A 342 -8.71 -3.85 32.42
CA VAL A 342 -7.86 -3.69 33.62
C VAL A 342 -7.34 -2.27 33.82
N SER A 343 -7.16 -1.48 32.75
CA SER A 343 -6.71 -0.08 32.88
C SER A 343 -7.77 0.84 33.51
N SER A 344 -9.05 0.43 33.47
CA SER A 344 -10.15 1.20 34.08
C SER A 344 -10.27 1.03 35.61
N SER A 345 -9.60 0.03 36.18
CA SER A 345 -9.62 -0.26 37.62
C SER A 345 -8.54 0.49 38.42
N GLU A 346 -7.45 0.93 37.78
CA GLU A 346 -6.36 1.62 38.49
C GLU A 346 -6.63 3.11 38.75
N GLU A 347 -7.53 3.76 37.99
CA GLU A 347 -7.93 5.16 38.26
C GLU A 347 -8.96 5.30 39.39
N LYS A 348 -9.55 4.20 39.89
CA LYS A 348 -10.56 4.24 40.96
C LYS A 348 -10.02 3.90 42.36
N SER A 349 -8.72 3.61 42.49
CA SER A 349 -8.08 3.30 43.78
C SER A 349 -7.30 4.48 44.40
N HIS A 350 -7.44 5.68 43.84
CA HIS A 350 -6.90 6.92 44.40
C HIS A 350 -7.98 8.00 44.54
N THR A 351 -8.92 7.79 45.47
CA THR A 351 -9.68 8.86 46.15
C THR A 351 -9.94 8.47 47.58
#